data_AF-A0A9J6AM33-F1
#
_entry.id   AF-A0A9J6AM33-F1
#
_cell.length_a   1.000
_cell.length_b   1.000
_cell.length_c   1.000
_cell.angle_alpha   90.00
_cell.angle_beta   90.00
_cell.angle_gamma   90.00
#
_symmetry.space_group_name_H-M   'P 1'
#
loop_
_entity.id
_entity.type
_entity.pdbx_description
1 polymer ?
#
loop_
_entity_poly.entity_id
_entity_poly.type
_entity_poly.pdbx_seq_one_letter_code
_entity_poly.pdbx_strand_id
1 'polypeptide(L)'
;MSHRKFEHPRHGSLGFLPRKRAARHRGKVKAFPKDDPTKPCRLTAFLGYKAGMTHIVREVEKPGSKLHKKETCEAVTIIETPPMIVVGVVGYVKTPRGLRCLSTVWAQHLSGEIKRRFYKNWCMSKKKAFAKYSKKYETDEGKKDINAQLEKMKKYCSVIRVLAHTQIRKMKGLKQKKAHLMEIQVNGGDVAQKVDYAYGFFEKQIPIDAIFQKDEMIDIIGVTKGKGYEGVVTRWGVTRLPRKTHRGLRKVACIGAWHPARVSFTVARAGQNGYHHRTEMNKKVYRLGKAGQESHSAITEFDRTEKEITPIGGFPHYGVVKEDFLLIKGCCVGPKKRVVTLRQSLLNQTSRVALEEIKLKFIDTSSKFGHGRFQTTQEKAKFYGRLKA
;
A
#
# COMPACT_ATOMS: atom_id res chain seq x y z
N MET A 1 25.59 -41.17 -10.68
CA MET A 1 24.23 -41.32 -10.12
C MET A 1 23.23 -40.97 -11.21
N SER A 2 22.31 -41.87 -11.56
CA SER A 2 21.33 -41.67 -12.64
C SER A 2 20.16 -40.78 -12.22
N HIS A 3 19.64 -40.97 -11.01
CA HIS A 3 18.51 -40.21 -10.47
C HIS A 3 18.76 -39.82 -9.00
N ARG A 4 17.89 -38.94 -8.51
CA ARG A 4 17.93 -38.44 -7.14
C ARG A 4 17.29 -39.48 -6.20
N LYS A 5 18.06 -40.05 -5.26
CA LYS A 5 17.59 -41.08 -4.32
C LYS A 5 16.45 -40.62 -3.38
N PHE A 6 16.54 -39.39 -2.87
CA PHE A 6 15.54 -38.81 -1.97
C PHE A 6 15.12 -37.43 -2.46
N GLU A 7 13.85 -37.26 -2.78
CA GLU A 7 13.30 -36.02 -3.30
C GLU A 7 13.13 -34.95 -2.22
N HIS A 8 13.04 -33.69 -2.63
CA HIS A 8 12.61 -32.60 -1.76
C HIS A 8 11.72 -31.63 -2.55
N PRO A 9 10.85 -30.86 -1.88
CA PRO A 9 10.13 -29.78 -2.53
C PRO A 9 11.06 -28.76 -3.17
N ARG A 10 10.62 -28.14 -4.25
CA ARG A 10 11.40 -27.14 -4.97
C ARG A 10 11.68 -25.90 -4.11
N HIS A 11 12.92 -25.42 -4.12
CA HIS A 11 13.28 -24.15 -3.48
C HIS A 11 12.84 -22.94 -4.32
N GLY A 12 11.89 -22.19 -3.77
CA GLY A 12 11.39 -20.93 -4.33
C GLY A 12 10.35 -21.10 -5.44
N SER A 13 9.26 -20.34 -5.31
CA SER A 13 8.14 -20.37 -6.25
C SER A 13 8.47 -19.73 -7.60
N LEU A 14 8.05 -20.39 -8.67
CA LEU A 14 8.18 -19.93 -10.05
C LEU A 14 7.15 -18.84 -10.41
N GLY A 15 6.01 -18.77 -9.72
CA GLY A 15 4.99 -17.73 -9.94
C GLY A 15 5.48 -16.32 -9.60
N PHE A 16 6.63 -16.21 -8.93
CA PHE A 16 7.30 -14.95 -8.62
C PHE A 16 8.53 -14.66 -9.49
N LEU A 17 8.74 -15.44 -10.56
CA LEU A 17 9.62 -15.06 -11.65
C LEU A 17 8.92 -14.06 -12.59
N PRO A 18 9.67 -13.12 -13.20
CA PRO A 18 11.09 -12.84 -12.97
C PRO A 18 11.34 -12.08 -11.65
N ARG A 19 12.40 -12.48 -10.92
CA ARG A 19 12.86 -11.79 -9.71
C ARG A 19 13.84 -10.66 -10.06
N LYS A 20 13.27 -9.53 -10.50
CA LYS A 20 13.97 -8.31 -10.93
C LYS A 20 13.42 -7.07 -10.23
N ARG A 21 14.15 -5.95 -10.34
CA ARG A 21 13.71 -4.65 -9.83
C ARG A 21 12.37 -4.24 -10.45
N ALA A 22 11.44 -3.78 -9.62
CA ALA A 22 10.17 -3.24 -10.07
C ALA A 22 10.41 -1.97 -10.91
N ALA A 23 9.70 -1.86 -12.04
CA ALA A 23 9.82 -0.71 -12.94
C ALA A 23 9.29 0.59 -12.33
N ARG A 24 8.31 0.49 -11.42
CA ARG A 24 7.73 1.62 -10.70
C ARG A 24 8.10 1.52 -9.23
N HIS A 25 8.33 2.66 -8.60
CA HIS A 25 8.60 2.76 -7.16
C HIS A 25 7.39 2.34 -6.31
N ARG A 26 6.19 2.55 -6.84
CA ARG A 26 4.91 2.20 -6.22
C ARG A 26 4.39 0.87 -6.78
N GLY A 27 3.66 0.14 -5.93
CA GLY A 27 2.74 -0.90 -6.38
C GLY A 27 1.76 -0.39 -7.46
N LYS A 28 1.73 -1.02 -8.63
CA LYS A 28 0.65 -0.81 -9.61
C LYS A 28 -0.44 -1.83 -9.33
N VAL A 29 -1.69 -1.39 -9.23
CA VAL A 29 -2.85 -2.28 -9.25
C VAL A 29 -2.99 -2.85 -10.66
N LYS A 30 -2.87 -4.17 -10.81
CA LYS A 30 -3.04 -4.84 -12.11
C LYS A 30 -4.49 -5.24 -12.38
N ALA A 31 -5.24 -5.55 -11.32
CA ALA A 31 -6.65 -5.90 -11.35
C ALA A 31 -7.36 -5.17 -10.21
N PHE A 32 -8.51 -4.59 -10.48
CA PHE A 32 -9.40 -4.01 -9.49
C PHE A 32 -10.52 -5.01 -9.16
N PRO A 33 -11.24 -4.84 -8.03
CA PRO A 33 -12.42 -5.65 -7.75
C PRO A 33 -13.41 -5.60 -8.92
N LYS A 34 -14.12 -6.71 -9.14
CA LYS A 34 -15.16 -6.78 -10.16
C LYS A 34 -16.22 -5.73 -9.85
N ASP A 35 -16.67 -5.05 -10.90
CA ASP A 35 -17.69 -4.02 -10.79
C ASP A 35 -19.08 -4.67 -10.65
N ASP A 36 -19.94 -4.01 -9.86
CA ASP A 36 -21.30 -4.43 -9.55
C ASP A 36 -22.20 -3.18 -9.61
N PRO A 37 -22.89 -2.95 -10.73
CA PRO A 37 -23.68 -1.74 -10.96
C PRO A 37 -24.82 -1.52 -9.95
N THR A 38 -25.25 -2.56 -9.22
CA THR A 38 -26.33 -2.45 -8.23
C THR A 38 -25.93 -1.69 -6.97
N LYS A 39 -24.62 -1.62 -6.68
CA LYS A 39 -24.06 -0.93 -5.52
C LYS A 39 -23.87 0.57 -5.81
N PRO A 40 -23.85 1.43 -4.79
CA PRO A 40 -23.53 2.85 -4.99
C PRO A 40 -22.09 3.04 -5.49
N CYS A 41 -21.87 4.12 -6.25
CA CYS A 41 -20.55 4.53 -6.72
C CYS A 41 -19.56 4.66 -5.55
N ARG A 42 -18.43 3.96 -5.65
CA ARG A 42 -17.36 4.00 -4.65
C ARG A 42 -15.99 3.81 -5.28
N LEU A 43 -14.97 4.31 -4.58
CA LEU A 43 -13.59 4.04 -4.92
C LEU A 43 -13.12 2.69 -4.36
N THR A 44 -12.11 2.11 -4.98
CA THR A 44 -11.67 0.73 -4.72
C THR A 44 -10.23 0.61 -4.20
N ALA A 45 -9.49 1.71 -4.16
CA ALA A 45 -8.09 1.73 -3.77
C ALA A 45 -7.67 3.09 -3.20
N PHE A 46 -6.60 3.10 -2.43
CA PHE A 46 -5.99 4.29 -1.84
C PHE A 46 -4.46 4.17 -1.78
N LEU A 47 -3.78 5.28 -1.52
CA LEU A 47 -2.33 5.31 -1.30
C LEU A 47 -2.01 5.72 0.12
N GLY A 48 -1.24 4.89 0.80
CA GLY A 48 -0.65 5.21 2.09
C GLY A 48 0.87 5.10 2.06
N TYR A 49 1.48 5.44 3.18
CA TYR A 49 2.92 5.35 3.39
C TYR A 49 3.20 4.57 4.67
N LYS A 50 4.03 3.55 4.54
CA LYS A 50 4.38 2.71 5.69
C LYS A 50 5.18 3.53 6.72
N ALA A 51 4.57 3.79 7.88
CA ALA A 51 5.19 4.54 8.96
C ALA A 51 6.12 3.65 9.78
N GLY A 52 5.58 2.53 10.25
CA GLY A 52 6.28 1.61 11.12
C GLY A 52 5.43 0.41 11.48
N MET A 53 5.88 -0.33 12.49
CA MET A 53 5.16 -1.45 13.05
C MET A 53 5.14 -1.30 14.56
N THR A 54 4.06 -1.75 15.16
CA THR A 54 3.94 -1.95 16.60
C THR A 54 3.26 -3.29 16.86
N HIS A 55 2.90 -3.57 18.10
CA HIS A 55 2.03 -4.67 18.44
C HIS A 55 0.81 -4.17 19.21
N ILE A 56 -0.23 -4.99 19.17
CA ILE A 56 -1.47 -4.77 19.92
C ILE A 56 -1.73 -5.98 20.81
N VAL A 57 -2.55 -5.78 21.83
CA VAL A 57 -3.28 -6.87 22.47
C VAL A 57 -4.74 -6.76 22.08
N ARG A 58 -5.33 -7.90 21.73
CA ARG A 58 -6.76 -8.04 21.49
C ARG A 58 -7.25 -9.35 22.08
N GLU A 59 -8.54 -9.42 22.34
CA GLU A 59 -9.19 -10.69 22.62
C GLU A 59 -9.54 -11.42 21.32
N VAL A 60 -9.40 -12.75 21.30
CA VAL A 60 -9.69 -13.57 20.12
C VAL A 60 -11.09 -14.17 20.21
N GLU A 61 -11.94 -13.84 19.26
CA GLU A 61 -13.29 -14.39 19.17
C GLU A 61 -13.39 -15.46 18.09
N LYS A 62 -12.91 -16.67 18.42
CA LYS A 62 -12.92 -17.83 17.51
C LYS A 62 -13.40 -19.10 18.21
N PRO A 63 -14.71 -19.37 18.23
CA PRO A 63 -15.25 -20.61 18.79
C PRO A 63 -14.53 -21.84 18.18
N GLY A 64 -14.11 -22.77 19.05
CA GLY A 64 -13.31 -23.94 18.68
C GLY A 64 -11.78 -23.77 18.76
N SER A 65 -11.28 -22.54 18.93
CA SER A 65 -9.85 -22.29 19.17
C SER A 65 -9.51 -22.35 20.67
N LYS A 66 -8.33 -22.88 21.02
CA LYS A 66 -7.78 -22.80 22.40
C LYS A 66 -7.54 -21.36 22.88
N LEU A 67 -7.49 -20.42 21.93
CA LEU A 67 -7.33 -18.98 22.18
C LEU A 67 -8.66 -18.23 22.28
N HIS A 68 -9.81 -18.90 22.12
CA HIS A 68 -11.11 -18.23 22.21
C HIS A 68 -11.26 -17.53 23.58
N LYS A 69 -11.70 -16.26 23.56
CA LYS A 69 -11.83 -15.40 24.76
C LYS A 69 -10.54 -15.23 25.56
N LYS A 70 -9.39 -15.42 24.91
CA LYS A 70 -8.08 -15.14 25.47
C LYS A 70 -7.42 -14.00 24.74
N GLU A 71 -6.56 -13.31 25.45
CA GLU A 71 -5.75 -12.24 24.90
C GLU A 71 -4.63 -12.80 24.05
N THR A 72 -4.36 -12.11 22.95
CA THR A 72 -3.24 -12.43 22.09
C THR A 72 -2.53 -11.16 21.66
N CYS A 73 -1.20 -11.25 21.60
CA CYS A 73 -0.38 -10.19 21.06
C CYS A 73 -0.25 -10.39 19.55
N GLU A 74 -0.67 -9.40 18.77
CA GLU A 74 -0.52 -9.42 17.31
C GLU A 74 0.36 -8.27 16.84
N ALA A 75 1.31 -8.57 15.95
CA ALA A 75 2.05 -7.54 15.24
C ALA A 75 1.12 -6.80 14.28
N VAL A 76 1.28 -5.49 14.18
CA VAL A 76 0.52 -4.62 13.28
C VAL A 76 1.44 -3.64 12.57
N THR A 77 1.06 -3.26 11.36
CA THR A 77 1.74 -2.17 10.64
C THR A 77 0.86 -0.92 10.67
N ILE A 78 1.48 0.23 10.90
CA ILE A 78 0.83 1.53 10.79
C ILE A 78 1.19 2.13 9.44
N ILE A 79 0.16 2.50 8.68
CA ILE A 79 0.27 3.15 7.39
C ILE A 79 -0.36 4.53 7.52
N GLU A 80 0.43 5.59 7.35
CA GLU A 80 -0.09 6.96 7.31
C GLU A 80 -0.72 7.21 5.93
N THR A 81 -1.95 7.70 5.92
CA THR A 81 -2.86 7.79 4.78
C THR A 81 -3.38 9.23 4.67
N PRO A 82 -2.53 10.21 4.28
CA PRO A 82 -3.02 11.56 4.06
C PRO A 82 -4.13 11.56 2.99
N PRO A 83 -5.14 12.42 3.10
CA PRO A 83 -6.24 12.48 2.14
C PRO A 83 -5.73 12.66 0.72
N MET A 84 -6.34 11.96 -0.23
CA MET A 84 -5.99 12.03 -1.65
C MET A 84 -6.84 13.09 -2.36
N ILE A 85 -6.25 13.82 -3.31
CA ILE A 85 -7.01 14.78 -4.14
C ILE A 85 -7.28 14.14 -5.50
N VAL A 86 -8.54 14.15 -5.92
CA VAL A 86 -8.94 13.75 -7.28
C VAL A 86 -8.71 14.93 -8.22
N VAL A 87 -8.02 14.65 -9.33
CA VAL A 87 -7.52 15.67 -10.26
C VAL A 87 -7.89 15.36 -11.71
N GLY A 88 -8.64 14.29 -11.95
CA GLY A 88 -9.07 13.93 -13.28
C GLY A 88 -9.85 12.62 -13.31
N VAL A 89 -10.42 12.33 -14.47
CA VAL A 89 -11.12 11.08 -14.77
C VAL A 89 -10.63 10.54 -16.12
N VAL A 90 -10.50 9.23 -16.20
CA VAL A 90 -10.05 8.48 -17.37
C VAL A 90 -11.14 7.46 -17.73
N GLY A 91 -11.60 7.53 -18.96
CA GLY A 91 -12.56 6.58 -19.51
C GLY A 91 -11.85 5.46 -20.28
N TYR A 92 -12.22 4.21 -20.01
CA TYR A 92 -11.72 3.03 -20.71
C TYR A 92 -12.82 2.30 -21.47
N VAL A 93 -12.60 2.10 -22.77
CA VAL A 93 -13.45 1.26 -23.62
C VAL A 93 -12.90 -0.16 -23.65
N LYS A 94 -13.80 -1.15 -23.56
CA LYS A 94 -13.46 -2.56 -23.72
C LYS A 94 -13.32 -2.87 -25.20
N THR A 95 -12.14 -3.31 -25.60
CA THR A 95 -11.86 -3.81 -26.96
C THR A 95 -11.51 -5.29 -26.90
N PRO A 96 -11.53 -6.02 -28.02
CA PRO A 96 -11.07 -7.42 -28.06
C PRO A 96 -9.63 -7.62 -27.56
N ARG A 97 -8.79 -6.58 -27.62
CA ARG A 97 -7.39 -6.59 -27.14
C ARG A 97 -7.24 -6.14 -25.68
N GLY A 98 -8.36 -5.91 -24.98
CA GLY A 98 -8.40 -5.42 -23.60
C GLY A 98 -8.90 -3.97 -23.49
N LEU A 99 -8.66 -3.35 -22.32
CA LEU A 99 -9.10 -1.98 -22.05
C LEU A 99 -8.19 -0.96 -22.75
N ARG A 100 -8.78 -0.08 -23.56
CA ARG A 100 -8.09 1.05 -24.20
C ARG A 100 -8.59 2.36 -23.59
N CYS A 101 -7.67 3.26 -23.26
CA CYS A 101 -8.02 4.60 -22.82
C CYS A 101 -8.69 5.36 -23.97
N LEU A 102 -9.90 5.88 -23.75
CA LEU A 102 -10.64 6.65 -24.73
C LEU A 102 -10.37 8.15 -24.59
N SER A 103 -10.57 8.67 -23.38
CA SER A 103 -10.38 10.09 -23.07
C SER A 103 -9.89 10.26 -21.64
N THR A 104 -9.31 11.43 -21.35
CA THR A 104 -8.86 11.80 -20.02
C THR A 104 -9.19 13.27 -19.80
N VAL A 105 -10.03 13.55 -18.81
CA VAL A 105 -10.38 14.91 -18.40
C VAL A 105 -9.64 15.21 -17.10
N TRP A 106 -8.94 16.32 -17.04
CA TRP A 106 -8.25 16.81 -15.84
C TRP A 106 -9.05 17.93 -15.18
N ALA A 107 -8.87 18.12 -13.87
CA ALA A 107 -9.40 19.26 -13.12
C ALA A 107 -8.73 20.58 -13.56
N GLN A 108 -9.39 21.71 -13.24
CA GLN A 108 -8.92 23.05 -13.59
C GLN A 108 -7.67 23.41 -12.78
N HIS A 109 -7.76 23.31 -11.45
CA HIS A 109 -6.71 23.72 -10.53
C HIS A 109 -5.89 22.52 -10.07
N LEU A 110 -4.71 22.37 -10.65
CA LEU A 110 -3.74 21.35 -10.25
C LEU A 110 -2.66 21.92 -9.32
N SER A 111 -2.51 21.28 -8.15
CA SER A 111 -1.52 21.64 -7.13
C SER A 111 -0.07 21.54 -7.65
N GLY A 112 0.83 22.33 -7.04
CA GLY A 112 2.26 22.27 -7.36
C GLY A 112 2.90 20.90 -7.09
N GLU A 113 2.35 20.11 -6.17
CA GLU A 113 2.86 18.78 -5.82
C GLU A 113 2.64 17.74 -6.92
N ILE A 114 1.48 17.78 -7.58
CA ILE A 114 1.21 16.93 -8.72
C ILE A 114 1.88 17.46 -9.99
N LYS A 115 1.95 18.78 -10.19
CA LYS A 115 2.71 19.36 -11.31
C LYS A 115 4.18 18.89 -11.28
N ARG A 116 4.79 18.74 -10.08
CA ARG A 116 6.12 18.11 -9.90
C ARG A 116 6.22 16.70 -10.48
N ARG A 117 5.11 15.97 -10.62
CA ARG A 117 5.10 14.62 -11.21
C ARG A 117 5.63 14.61 -12.64
N PHE A 118 5.27 15.63 -13.41
CA PHE A 118 5.53 15.77 -14.84
C PHE A 118 6.93 16.31 -15.16
N TYR A 119 7.73 16.62 -14.13
CA TYR A 119 9.11 17.05 -14.29
C TYR A 119 10.08 16.08 -13.61
N LYS A 120 11.22 15.85 -14.25
CA LYS A 120 12.39 15.24 -13.59
C LYS A 120 13.09 16.30 -12.73
N ASN A 121 13.43 17.44 -13.32
CA ASN A 121 14.11 18.56 -12.67
C ASN A 121 13.17 19.75 -12.46
N TRP A 122 12.34 19.70 -11.41
CA TRP A 122 11.33 20.72 -11.14
C TRP A 122 11.89 22.14 -11.00
N CYS A 123 13.00 22.32 -10.29
CA CYS A 123 13.53 23.65 -9.97
C CYS A 123 14.06 24.39 -11.21
N MET A 124 14.67 23.66 -12.16
CA MET A 124 15.20 24.19 -13.41
C MET A 124 14.16 24.30 -14.52
N SER A 125 12.94 23.82 -14.31
CA SER A 125 11.89 23.83 -15.32
C SER A 125 11.10 25.12 -15.30
N LYS A 126 10.55 25.54 -16.45
CA LYS A 126 9.61 26.66 -16.57
C LYS A 126 8.24 26.42 -15.89
N LYS A 127 7.99 25.22 -15.35
CA LYS A 127 6.77 24.82 -14.60
C LYS A 127 5.43 25.05 -15.34
N LYS A 128 5.43 25.00 -16.68
CA LYS A 128 4.24 25.22 -17.55
C LYS A 128 3.27 24.04 -17.69
N ALA A 129 3.43 22.96 -16.93
CA ALA A 129 2.54 21.79 -17.02
C ALA A 129 1.09 22.18 -16.70
N PHE A 130 0.16 21.79 -17.57
CA PHE A 130 -1.28 22.10 -17.51
C PHE A 130 -1.66 23.59 -17.60
N ALA A 131 -0.71 24.50 -17.90
CA ALA A 131 -1.03 25.93 -18.01
C ALA A 131 -2.04 26.23 -19.11
N LYS A 132 -1.90 25.61 -20.30
CA LYS A 132 -2.87 25.74 -21.40
C LYS A 132 -4.19 25.03 -21.11
N TYR A 133 -4.12 23.90 -20.40
CA TYR A 133 -5.30 23.08 -20.10
C TYR A 133 -6.22 23.79 -19.10
N SER A 134 -5.66 24.43 -18.06
CA SER A 134 -6.41 25.22 -17.08
C SER A 134 -7.26 26.32 -17.75
N LYS A 135 -6.72 26.98 -18.78
CA LYS A 135 -7.42 28.03 -19.54
C LYS A 135 -8.64 27.52 -20.32
N LYS A 136 -8.75 26.21 -20.60
CA LYS A 136 -9.95 25.65 -21.24
C LYS A 136 -11.19 25.78 -20.36
N TYR A 137 -11.04 25.86 -19.05
CA TYR A 137 -12.16 26.10 -18.14
C TYR A 137 -12.59 27.58 -18.09
N GLU A 138 -11.78 28.49 -18.64
CA GLU A 138 -12.08 29.93 -18.67
C GLU A 138 -12.89 30.30 -19.92
N THR A 139 -12.69 29.59 -21.05
CA THR A 139 -13.41 29.85 -22.30
C THR A 139 -14.61 28.92 -22.50
N ASP A 140 -15.69 29.42 -23.10
CA ASP A 140 -16.91 28.61 -23.33
C ASP A 140 -16.67 27.47 -24.32
N GLU A 141 -15.84 27.68 -25.34
CA GLU A 141 -15.42 26.62 -26.27
C GLU A 141 -14.65 25.50 -25.55
N GLY A 142 -13.77 25.86 -24.60
CA GLY A 142 -13.01 24.89 -23.83
C GLY A 142 -13.88 24.08 -22.87
N LYS A 143 -14.87 24.72 -22.22
CA LYS A 143 -15.88 24.03 -21.41
C LYS A 143 -16.72 23.07 -22.25
N LYS A 144 -17.12 23.47 -23.46
CA LYS A 144 -17.83 22.60 -24.41
C LYS A 144 -16.99 21.37 -24.81
N ASP A 145 -15.69 21.54 -25.07
CA ASP A 145 -14.77 20.41 -25.33
C ASP A 145 -14.69 19.44 -24.13
N ILE A 146 -14.58 19.96 -22.91
CA ILE A 146 -14.55 19.13 -21.69
C ILE A 146 -15.86 18.34 -21.53
N ASN A 147 -17.00 19.00 -21.67
CA ASN A 147 -18.31 18.36 -21.60
C ASN A 147 -18.47 17.29 -22.69
N ALA A 148 -18.04 17.59 -23.92
CA ALA A 148 -18.05 16.60 -25.01
C ALA A 148 -17.18 15.37 -24.70
N GLN A 149 -16.06 15.55 -24.01
CA GLN A 149 -15.22 14.43 -23.56
C GLN A 149 -15.89 13.60 -22.47
N LEU A 150 -16.60 14.23 -21.52
CA LEU A 150 -17.37 13.55 -20.48
C LEU A 150 -18.52 12.75 -21.11
N GLU A 151 -19.27 13.33 -22.04
CA GLU A 151 -20.35 12.64 -22.76
C GLU A 151 -19.83 11.45 -23.58
N LYS A 152 -18.66 11.59 -24.24
CA LYS A 152 -17.98 10.45 -24.88
C LYS A 152 -17.64 9.34 -23.87
N MET A 153 -17.28 9.68 -22.63
CA MET A 153 -17.04 8.68 -21.59
C MET A 153 -18.34 7.96 -21.22
N LYS A 154 -19.42 8.71 -20.98
CA LYS A 154 -20.73 8.14 -20.62
C LYS A 154 -21.24 7.18 -21.69
N LYS A 155 -21.08 7.52 -22.97
CA LYS A 155 -21.59 6.74 -24.10
C LYS A 155 -20.76 5.49 -24.44
N TYR A 156 -19.44 5.58 -24.44
CA TYR A 156 -18.58 4.52 -25.01
C TYR A 156 -17.71 3.77 -23.99
N CYS A 157 -17.50 4.33 -22.80
CA CYS A 157 -16.62 3.68 -21.83
C CYS A 157 -17.36 2.59 -21.06
N SER A 158 -16.63 1.53 -20.77
CA SER A 158 -17.08 0.42 -19.91
C SER A 158 -16.55 0.54 -18.48
N VAL A 159 -15.41 1.22 -18.31
CA VAL A 159 -14.73 1.35 -17.02
C VAL A 159 -14.29 2.79 -16.84
N ILE A 160 -14.64 3.38 -15.70
CA ILE A 160 -14.25 4.73 -15.32
C ILE A 160 -13.22 4.66 -14.20
N ARG A 161 -12.15 5.47 -14.31
CA ARG A 161 -11.13 5.59 -13.27
C ARG A 161 -10.87 7.03 -12.94
N VAL A 162 -10.80 7.37 -11.65
CA VAL A 162 -10.33 8.67 -11.20
C VAL A 162 -8.80 8.70 -11.16
N LEU A 163 -8.22 9.82 -11.53
CA LEU A 163 -6.82 10.16 -11.31
C LEU A 163 -6.73 10.88 -9.97
N ALA A 164 -6.07 10.26 -9.01
CA ALA A 164 -5.94 10.80 -7.67
C ALA A 164 -4.47 10.80 -7.21
N HIS A 165 -4.07 11.85 -6.50
CA HIS A 165 -2.73 11.95 -5.96
C HIS A 165 -2.70 12.13 -4.45
N THR A 166 -1.65 11.62 -3.82
CA THR A 166 -1.39 11.86 -2.39
C THR A 166 -0.95 13.29 -2.13
N GLN A 167 -1.25 13.83 -0.96
CA GLN A 167 -0.71 15.09 -0.45
C GLN A 167 0.54 14.83 0.40
N ILE A 168 1.70 14.69 -0.26
CA ILE A 168 2.91 14.20 0.43
C ILE A 168 3.52 15.22 1.37
N ARG A 169 3.27 16.53 1.17
CA ARG A 169 3.81 17.57 2.06
C ARG A 169 3.15 17.62 3.43
N LYS A 170 1.92 17.12 3.56
CA LYS A 170 1.26 17.00 4.86
C LYS A 170 2.05 16.09 5.80
N MET A 171 2.70 15.08 5.24
CA MET A 171 3.55 14.15 5.98
C MET A 171 4.95 14.74 6.26
N LYS A 172 5.17 15.24 7.48
CA LYS A 172 6.45 15.84 7.88
C LYS A 172 7.62 14.83 7.92
N GLY A 173 7.34 13.53 8.06
CA GLY A 173 8.37 12.48 8.08
C GLY A 173 9.11 12.30 6.75
N LEU A 174 8.53 12.72 5.63
CA LEU A 174 9.10 12.51 4.29
C LEU A 174 9.70 13.80 3.72
N LYS A 175 10.95 13.71 3.24
CA LYS A 175 11.60 14.82 2.51
C LYS A 175 11.06 15.01 1.08
N GLN A 176 10.31 14.04 0.55
CA GLN A 176 9.84 14.03 -0.83
C GLN A 176 8.68 15.03 -1.01
N LYS A 177 8.80 15.93 -1.99
CA LYS A 177 7.76 16.93 -2.33
C LYS A 177 6.93 16.56 -3.57
N LYS A 178 7.26 15.44 -4.23
CA LYS A 178 6.65 14.97 -5.49
C LYS A 178 5.52 14.00 -5.15
N ALA A 179 4.27 14.38 -5.47
CA ALA A 179 3.12 13.53 -5.20
C ALA A 179 3.16 12.20 -5.97
N HIS A 180 2.49 11.18 -5.42
CA HIS A 180 2.24 9.92 -6.13
C HIS A 180 0.85 9.98 -6.75
N LEU A 181 0.78 9.94 -8.09
CA LEU A 181 -0.46 9.93 -8.88
C LEU A 181 -0.83 8.49 -9.26
N MET A 182 -2.04 8.04 -8.93
CA MET A 182 -2.58 6.76 -9.39
C MET A 182 -3.95 6.91 -10.05
N GLU A 183 -4.30 5.93 -10.86
CA GLU A 183 -5.68 5.67 -11.25
C GLU A 183 -6.34 4.77 -10.20
N ILE A 184 -7.55 5.10 -9.79
CA ILE A 184 -8.42 4.28 -8.93
C ILE A 184 -9.70 4.01 -9.72
N GLN A 185 -10.13 2.75 -9.79
CA GLN A 185 -11.37 2.40 -10.47
C GLN A 185 -12.58 2.77 -9.61
N VAL A 186 -13.57 3.41 -10.23
CA VAL A 186 -14.89 3.65 -9.64
C VAL A 186 -15.75 2.43 -9.95
N ASN A 187 -16.29 1.81 -8.92
CA ASN A 187 -17.23 0.69 -9.03
C ASN A 187 -18.59 1.10 -8.46
N GLY A 188 -19.66 0.41 -8.85
CA GLY A 188 -21.02 0.73 -8.45
C GLY A 188 -21.68 1.78 -9.35
N GLY A 189 -23.00 1.68 -9.53
CA GLY A 189 -23.79 2.51 -10.42
C GLY A 189 -23.59 2.19 -11.90
N ASP A 190 -24.36 2.90 -12.74
CA ASP A 190 -24.16 2.90 -14.18
C ASP A 190 -22.91 3.70 -14.59
N VAL A 191 -22.58 3.72 -15.89
CA VAL A 191 -21.39 4.45 -16.37
C VAL A 191 -21.55 5.97 -16.24
N ALA A 192 -22.76 6.50 -16.44
CA ALA A 192 -23.02 7.93 -16.36
C ALA A 192 -22.85 8.46 -14.93
N GLN A 193 -23.45 7.78 -13.97
CA GLN A 193 -23.31 7.98 -12.53
C GLN A 193 -21.85 7.88 -12.09
N LYS A 194 -21.05 6.97 -12.65
CA LYS A 194 -19.60 6.90 -12.35
C LYS A 194 -18.85 8.12 -12.86
N VAL A 195 -19.17 8.61 -14.05
CA VAL A 195 -18.56 9.83 -14.61
C VAL A 195 -18.94 11.04 -13.77
N ASP A 196 -20.21 11.18 -13.42
CA ASP A 196 -20.71 12.30 -12.62
C ASP A 196 -20.17 12.26 -11.19
N TYR A 197 -20.11 11.07 -10.58
CA TYR A 197 -19.42 10.84 -9.31
C TYR A 197 -17.95 11.28 -9.41
N ALA A 198 -17.21 10.78 -10.42
CA ALA A 198 -15.81 11.10 -10.61
C ALA A 198 -15.56 12.61 -10.79
N TYR A 199 -16.39 13.29 -11.60
CA TYR A 199 -16.31 14.72 -11.85
C TYR A 199 -16.69 15.54 -10.62
N GLY A 200 -17.72 15.13 -9.88
CA GLY A 200 -18.14 15.76 -8.63
C GLY A 200 -17.10 15.72 -7.51
N PHE A 201 -16.12 14.80 -7.59
CA PHE A 201 -14.97 14.74 -6.68
C PHE A 201 -13.75 15.55 -7.12
N PHE A 202 -13.78 16.24 -8.26
CA PHE A 202 -12.63 17.04 -8.71
C PHE A 202 -12.23 18.08 -7.67
N GLU A 203 -10.92 18.15 -7.42
CA GLU A 203 -10.27 19.07 -6.47
C GLU A 203 -10.64 18.85 -5.00
N LYS A 204 -11.57 17.92 -4.73
CA LYS A 204 -11.96 17.53 -3.37
C LYS A 204 -10.99 16.51 -2.80
N GLN A 205 -10.88 16.56 -1.47
CA GLN A 205 -10.10 15.61 -0.69
C GLN A 205 -10.94 14.37 -0.38
N ILE A 206 -10.37 13.20 -0.60
CA ILE A 206 -10.95 11.92 -0.24
C ILE A 206 -10.15 11.34 0.92
N PRO A 207 -10.73 11.26 2.12
CA PRO A 207 -10.13 10.60 3.27
C PRO A 207 -10.19 9.07 3.14
N ILE A 208 -9.44 8.37 3.99
CA ILE A 208 -9.31 6.90 3.94
C ILE A 208 -10.61 6.18 4.35
N ASP A 209 -11.34 6.75 5.31
CA ASP A 209 -12.62 6.26 5.86
C ASP A 209 -13.76 6.26 4.83
N ALA A 210 -13.66 7.08 3.78
CA ALA A 210 -14.60 7.06 2.66
C ALA A 210 -14.46 5.86 1.72
N ILE A 211 -13.35 5.09 1.81
CA ILE A 211 -13.04 3.98 0.90
C ILE A 211 -13.03 2.64 1.63
N PHE A 212 -12.48 2.63 2.84
CA PHE A 212 -12.22 1.43 3.62
C PHE A 212 -12.90 1.56 4.98
N GLN A 213 -13.41 0.43 5.46
CA GLN A 213 -14.09 0.34 6.76
C GLN A 213 -13.24 -0.41 7.78
N LYS A 214 -13.57 -0.25 9.06
CA LYS A 214 -13.00 -1.08 10.13
C LYS A 214 -13.40 -2.54 9.88
N ASP A 215 -12.53 -3.47 10.26
CA ASP A 215 -12.75 -4.92 10.20
C ASP A 215 -12.83 -5.55 8.81
N GLU A 216 -12.78 -4.76 7.74
CA GLU A 216 -12.72 -5.31 6.39
C GLU A 216 -11.33 -5.91 6.08
N MET A 217 -11.30 -6.76 5.04
CA MET A 217 -10.05 -7.28 4.48
C MET A 217 -9.63 -6.50 3.25
N ILE A 218 -8.39 -6.01 3.27
CA ILE A 218 -7.78 -5.31 2.14
C ILE A 218 -6.56 -6.06 1.61
N ASP A 219 -6.23 -5.78 0.37
CA ASP A 219 -4.99 -6.23 -0.26
C ASP A 219 -4.00 -5.07 -0.33
N ILE A 220 -2.75 -5.37 0.02
CA ILE A 220 -1.67 -4.39 0.01
C ILE A 220 -0.72 -4.70 -1.13
N ILE A 221 -0.59 -3.74 -2.03
CA ILE A 221 0.24 -3.85 -3.21
C ILE A 221 1.39 -2.86 -3.08
N GLY A 222 2.61 -3.35 -3.17
CA GLY A 222 3.78 -2.50 -3.01
C GLY A 222 5.04 -3.09 -3.60
N VAL A 223 6.14 -2.41 -3.32
CA VAL A 223 7.49 -2.84 -3.72
C VAL A 223 8.28 -3.18 -2.48
N THR A 224 8.81 -4.40 -2.42
CA THR A 224 9.54 -4.90 -1.25
C THR A 224 10.81 -4.09 -0.96
N LYS A 225 11.34 -4.19 0.27
CA LYS A 225 12.64 -3.60 0.61
C LYS A 225 13.72 -4.15 -0.33
N GLY A 226 14.51 -3.27 -0.92
CA GLY A 226 15.66 -3.67 -1.75
C GLY A 226 16.76 -4.26 -0.88
N LYS A 227 17.32 -5.40 -1.30
CA LYS A 227 18.48 -6.06 -0.66
C LYS A 227 19.72 -6.08 -1.57
N GLY A 228 19.59 -5.63 -2.82
CA GLY A 228 20.69 -5.62 -3.78
C GLY A 228 20.89 -6.99 -4.44
N TYR A 229 22.13 -7.27 -4.83
CA TYR A 229 22.54 -8.55 -5.39
C TYR A 229 22.81 -9.55 -4.26
N GLU A 230 22.12 -10.67 -4.27
CA GLU A 230 22.14 -11.66 -3.20
C GLU A 230 22.44 -13.06 -3.75
N GLY A 231 23.07 -13.89 -2.92
CA GLY A 231 23.43 -15.26 -3.25
C GLY A 231 22.22 -16.19 -3.36
N VAL A 232 22.44 -17.42 -3.85
CA VAL A 232 21.35 -18.40 -4.03
C VAL A 232 20.64 -18.76 -2.74
N VAL A 233 21.36 -18.80 -1.61
CA VAL A 233 20.82 -19.18 -0.30
C VAL A 233 19.76 -18.19 0.17
N THR A 234 20.07 -16.89 0.22
CA THR A 234 19.14 -15.84 0.66
C THR A 234 18.10 -15.47 -0.39
N ARG A 235 18.43 -15.61 -1.68
CA ARG A 235 17.50 -15.37 -2.77
C ARG A 235 16.47 -16.51 -2.83
N TRP A 236 16.89 -17.76 -2.95
CA TRP A 236 16.00 -18.90 -3.24
C TRP A 236 15.67 -19.79 -2.05
N GLY A 237 16.38 -19.65 -0.92
CA GLY A 237 16.19 -20.52 0.24
C GLY A 237 16.81 -21.90 0.07
N VAL A 238 17.78 -22.06 -0.84
CA VAL A 238 18.52 -23.32 -0.99
C VAL A 238 19.42 -23.56 0.23
N THR A 239 19.57 -24.82 0.60
CA THR A 239 20.51 -25.18 1.68
C THR A 239 21.95 -24.86 1.29
N ARG A 240 22.81 -24.67 2.30
CA ARG A 240 24.25 -24.55 2.10
C ARG A 240 24.83 -25.94 1.82
N LEU A 241 25.90 -26.02 1.05
CA LEU A 241 26.63 -27.28 0.89
C LEU A 241 27.31 -27.67 2.22
N PRO A 242 27.74 -28.94 2.39
CA PRO A 242 28.47 -29.36 3.58
C PRO A 242 29.77 -28.58 3.77
N ARG A 243 30.22 -28.44 5.03
CA ARG A 243 31.37 -27.60 5.42
C ARG A 243 32.65 -27.88 4.63
N LYS A 244 32.96 -29.16 4.37
CA LYS A 244 34.19 -29.61 3.69
C LYS A 244 34.12 -29.51 2.14
N THR A 245 33.21 -28.71 1.60
CA THR A 245 33.08 -28.55 0.14
C THR A 245 34.16 -27.61 -0.41
N HIS A 246 34.89 -28.05 -1.43
CA HIS A 246 35.89 -27.24 -2.11
C HIS A 246 35.24 -26.19 -3.05
N ARG A 247 35.88 -25.02 -3.18
CA ARG A 247 35.45 -23.90 -4.04
C ARG A 247 34.04 -23.36 -3.73
N GLY A 248 33.69 -23.27 -2.45
CA GLY A 248 32.58 -22.45 -1.98
C GLY A 248 31.38 -23.22 -1.42
N LEU A 249 30.80 -22.66 -0.36
CA LEU A 249 29.75 -23.26 0.46
C LEU A 249 28.33 -22.85 0.05
N ARG A 250 28.15 -21.59 -0.38
CA ARG A 250 26.83 -20.96 -0.62
C ARG A 250 26.47 -20.96 -2.10
N LYS A 251 26.45 -22.14 -2.71
CA LYS A 251 26.16 -22.35 -4.14
C LYS A 251 25.18 -23.52 -4.33
N VAL A 252 24.56 -23.57 -5.50
CA VAL A 252 23.87 -24.78 -5.96
C VAL A 252 24.93 -25.67 -6.60
N ALA A 253 25.01 -26.94 -6.22
CA ALA A 253 26.06 -27.85 -6.69
C ALA A 253 25.91 -28.20 -8.18
N CYS A 254 24.74 -28.70 -8.58
CA CYS A 254 24.43 -29.03 -9.97
C CYS A 254 23.35 -28.08 -10.51
N ILE A 255 23.62 -27.44 -11.65
CA ILE A 255 22.72 -26.44 -12.28
C ILE A 255 21.98 -26.98 -13.51
N GLY A 256 22.09 -28.27 -13.80
CA GLY A 256 21.46 -28.93 -14.95
C GLY A 256 22.14 -30.25 -15.27
N ALA A 257 21.44 -31.12 -15.99
CA ALA A 257 22.03 -32.31 -16.61
C ALA A 257 22.87 -31.91 -17.84
N TRP A 258 23.62 -32.84 -18.41
CA TRP A 258 24.36 -32.63 -19.66
C TRP A 258 23.39 -32.35 -20.83
N HIS A 259 22.38 -33.21 -20.98
CA HIS A 259 21.29 -33.02 -21.94
C HIS A 259 20.02 -32.69 -21.13
N PRO A 260 19.35 -31.55 -21.38
CA PRO A 260 19.59 -30.56 -22.43
C PRO A 260 20.78 -29.63 -22.16
N ALA A 261 21.50 -29.23 -23.22
CA ALA A 261 22.69 -28.37 -23.17
C ALA A 261 22.38 -26.88 -22.90
N ARG A 262 21.53 -26.61 -21.90
CA ARG A 262 21.18 -25.26 -21.45
C ARG A 262 20.79 -25.26 -19.97
N VAL A 263 21.13 -24.18 -19.27
CA VAL A 263 20.69 -23.99 -17.89
C VAL A 263 19.21 -23.61 -17.87
N SER A 264 18.38 -24.40 -17.18
CA SER A 264 16.95 -24.10 -17.05
C SER A 264 16.72 -22.79 -16.27
N PHE A 265 15.75 -21.99 -16.71
CA PHE A 265 15.32 -20.77 -15.99
C PHE A 265 14.79 -21.05 -14.58
N THR A 266 14.41 -22.30 -14.34
CA THR A 266 13.93 -22.78 -13.04
C THR A 266 15.09 -23.03 -12.08
N VAL A 267 16.35 -23.04 -12.50
CA VAL A 267 17.47 -23.32 -11.59
C VAL A 267 17.73 -22.10 -10.71
N ALA A 268 17.90 -22.33 -9.40
CA ALA A 268 18.19 -21.27 -8.46
C ALA A 268 19.58 -20.66 -8.72
N ARG A 269 19.61 -19.39 -9.11
CA ARG A 269 20.85 -18.62 -9.34
C ARG A 269 20.89 -17.35 -8.50
N ALA A 270 22.08 -16.84 -8.21
CA ALA A 270 22.27 -15.55 -7.53
C ALA A 270 21.71 -14.40 -8.39
N GLY A 271 21.48 -13.25 -7.79
CA GLY A 271 20.94 -12.09 -8.50
C GLY A 271 20.22 -11.11 -7.60
N GLN A 272 19.51 -10.16 -8.22
CA GLN A 272 18.69 -9.20 -7.49
C GLN A 272 17.72 -9.89 -6.52
N ASN A 273 17.67 -9.39 -5.28
CA ASN A 273 16.67 -9.74 -4.29
C ASN A 273 16.08 -8.47 -3.65
N GLY A 274 14.78 -8.51 -3.40
CA GLY A 274 14.05 -7.33 -2.94
C GLY A 274 13.87 -6.27 -4.03
N TYR A 275 13.10 -5.23 -3.72
CA TYR A 275 12.61 -4.26 -4.69
C TYR A 275 11.74 -4.91 -5.79
N HIS A 276 10.98 -5.94 -5.43
CA HIS A 276 10.05 -6.63 -6.31
C HIS A 276 8.62 -6.14 -6.06
N HIS A 277 7.78 -6.09 -7.10
CA HIS A 277 6.34 -5.83 -6.95
C HIS A 277 5.66 -7.06 -6.33
N ARG A 278 4.89 -6.86 -5.26
CA ARG A 278 4.18 -7.93 -4.54
C ARG A 278 2.81 -7.44 -4.08
N THR A 279 1.88 -8.39 -4.00
CA THR A 279 0.58 -8.22 -3.34
C THR A 279 0.57 -9.12 -2.12
N GLU A 280 0.35 -8.54 -0.95
CA GLU A 280 -0.03 -9.26 0.25
C GLU A 280 -1.54 -9.15 0.39
N MET A 281 -2.25 -10.29 0.35
CA MET A 281 -3.70 -10.33 0.34
C MET A 281 -4.27 -10.49 1.76
N ASN A 282 -5.56 -10.19 1.91
CA ASN A 282 -6.35 -10.50 3.11
C ASN A 282 -5.74 -9.93 4.41
N LYS A 283 -5.36 -8.66 4.37
CA LYS A 283 -4.91 -7.91 5.55
C LYS A 283 -6.11 -7.26 6.20
N LYS A 284 -6.38 -7.65 7.44
CA LYS A 284 -7.49 -7.08 8.20
C LYS A 284 -7.17 -5.67 8.66
N VAL A 285 -8.13 -4.77 8.51
CA VAL A 285 -8.06 -3.41 9.06
C VAL A 285 -8.55 -3.44 10.50
N TYR A 286 -7.68 -3.13 11.45
CA TYR A 286 -8.01 -3.16 12.88
C TYR A 286 -8.52 -1.82 13.39
N ARG A 287 -8.01 -0.72 12.83
CA ARG A 287 -8.42 0.64 13.20
C ARG A 287 -8.11 1.59 12.06
N LEU A 288 -9.01 2.55 11.85
CA LEU A 288 -8.75 3.76 11.08
C LEU A 288 -8.72 4.90 12.09
N GLY A 289 -7.59 5.62 12.15
CA GLY A 289 -7.47 6.80 13.00
C GLY A 289 -7.52 8.05 12.15
N LYS A 290 -8.39 9.00 12.50
CA LYS A 290 -8.63 10.22 11.74
C LYS A 290 -8.09 11.43 12.47
N ALA A 291 -7.18 12.17 11.85
CA ALA A 291 -6.49 13.29 12.47
C ALA A 291 -7.48 14.32 13.04
N GLY A 292 -7.25 14.74 14.28
CA GLY A 292 -8.13 15.67 15.01
C GLY A 292 -9.36 15.04 15.66
N GLN A 293 -9.55 13.72 15.54
CA GLN A 293 -10.58 12.97 16.26
C GLN A 293 -9.95 12.03 17.30
N GLU A 294 -10.73 11.61 18.29
CA GLU A 294 -10.31 10.64 19.31
C GLU A 294 -9.82 9.32 18.69
N SER A 295 -10.38 8.94 17.54
CA SER A 295 -9.97 7.75 16.78
C SER A 295 -8.49 7.77 16.37
N HIS A 296 -7.84 8.95 16.29
CA HIS A 296 -6.40 9.10 16.00
C HIS A 296 -5.50 8.72 17.18
N SER A 297 -6.01 8.82 18.40
CA SER A 297 -5.26 8.37 19.57
C SER A 297 -4.99 6.87 19.50
N ALA A 298 -4.05 6.38 20.29
CA ALA A 298 -3.84 4.95 20.53
C ALA A 298 -4.57 4.45 21.77
N ILE A 299 -5.50 5.25 22.31
CA ILE A 299 -6.32 4.90 23.47
C ILE A 299 -7.29 3.79 23.08
N THR A 300 -7.47 2.84 23.99
CA THR A 300 -8.50 1.81 23.94
C THR A 300 -9.37 1.93 25.19
N GLU A 301 -10.52 1.26 25.22
CA GLU A 301 -11.44 1.28 26.37
C GLU A 301 -10.79 0.84 27.71
N PHE A 302 -9.67 0.11 27.64
CA PHE A 302 -8.96 -0.42 28.80
C PHE A 302 -7.77 0.46 29.24
N ASP A 303 -7.37 1.44 28.41
CA ASP A 303 -6.25 2.32 28.71
C ASP A 303 -6.70 3.47 29.63
N ARG A 304 -5.96 3.70 30.72
CA ARG A 304 -6.21 4.82 31.65
C ARG A 304 -5.53 6.12 31.24
N THR A 305 -4.52 6.04 30.36
CA THR A 305 -3.68 7.18 29.98
C THR A 305 -3.86 7.49 28.51
N GLU A 306 -4.00 8.78 28.21
CA GLU A 306 -3.98 9.26 26.84
C GLU A 306 -2.62 9.02 26.19
N LYS A 307 -2.64 8.43 25.00
CA LYS A 307 -1.43 8.16 24.21
C LYS A 307 -1.74 8.29 22.73
N GLU A 308 -0.79 8.83 21.98
CA GLU A 308 -0.85 8.89 20.51
C GLU A 308 -0.38 7.58 19.88
N ILE A 309 -0.79 7.32 18.64
CA ILE A 309 -0.29 6.16 17.87
C ILE A 309 1.22 6.19 17.60
N THR A 310 1.83 7.37 17.70
CA THR A 310 3.27 7.54 17.54
C THR A 310 3.98 7.07 18.81
N PRO A 311 4.93 6.13 18.73
CA PRO A 311 5.65 5.67 19.91
C PRO A 311 6.56 6.77 20.47
N ILE A 312 6.97 6.64 21.74
CA ILE A 312 7.92 7.58 22.37
C ILE A 312 9.18 7.73 21.48
N GLY A 313 9.52 8.98 21.14
CA GLY A 313 10.65 9.29 20.25
C GLY A 313 10.37 9.13 18.76
N GLY A 314 9.14 8.79 18.38
CA GLY A 314 8.72 8.61 16.98
C GLY A 314 9.10 7.25 16.40
N PHE A 315 8.50 6.93 15.24
CA PHE A 315 8.87 5.71 14.52
C PHE A 315 10.30 5.81 13.96
N PRO A 316 11.18 4.80 14.18
CA PRO A 316 12.57 4.91 13.77
C PRO A 316 12.73 5.13 12.27
N HIS A 317 13.49 6.16 11.91
CA HIS A 317 13.69 6.63 10.53
C HIS A 317 12.42 7.05 9.79
N TYR A 318 11.28 7.21 10.47
CA TYR A 318 10.04 7.77 9.93
C TYR A 318 9.71 9.13 10.54
N GLY A 319 9.62 9.19 11.87
CA GLY A 319 9.16 10.34 12.63
C GLY A 319 7.77 10.11 13.22
N VAL A 320 7.01 11.19 13.35
CA VAL A 320 5.67 11.23 13.95
C VAL A 320 4.61 11.02 12.87
N VAL A 321 3.55 10.27 13.21
CA VAL A 321 2.34 10.11 12.39
C VAL A 321 1.36 11.21 12.79
N LYS A 322 0.97 12.07 11.86
CA LYS A 322 0.08 13.23 12.14
C LYS A 322 -1.20 13.21 11.34
N GLU A 323 -1.15 12.66 10.14
CA GLU A 323 -2.33 12.51 9.29
C GLU A 323 -3.11 11.25 9.68
N ASP A 324 -4.23 11.00 9.01
CA ASP A 324 -4.99 9.77 9.16
C ASP A 324 -4.08 8.56 9.01
N PHE A 325 -4.37 7.48 9.72
CA PHE A 325 -3.64 6.23 9.59
C PHE A 325 -4.55 5.03 9.56
N LEU A 326 -3.99 3.95 9.04
CA LEU A 326 -4.63 2.65 8.99
C LEU A 326 -3.74 1.63 9.71
N LEU A 327 -4.32 0.95 10.69
CA LEU A 327 -3.71 -0.12 11.46
C LEU A 327 -4.08 -1.46 10.81
N ILE A 328 -3.11 -2.11 10.18
CA ILE A 328 -3.33 -3.41 9.53
C ILE A 328 -2.72 -4.56 10.32
N LYS A 329 -3.34 -5.73 10.20
CA LYS A 329 -2.79 -6.99 10.69
C LYS A 329 -1.44 -7.31 10.07
N GLY A 330 -0.46 -7.59 10.94
CA GLY A 330 0.80 -8.22 10.59
C GLY A 330 1.77 -7.30 9.84
N CYS A 331 2.67 -7.93 9.09
CA CYS A 331 3.65 -7.24 8.27
C CYS A 331 3.03 -6.61 7.02
N CYS A 332 3.82 -5.75 6.38
CA CYS A 332 3.48 -5.08 5.13
C CYS A 332 4.73 -4.94 4.27
N VAL A 333 4.58 -5.03 2.95
CA VAL A 333 5.67 -4.89 1.99
C VAL A 333 6.38 -3.55 2.09
N GLY A 334 7.68 -3.57 1.82
CA GLY A 334 8.49 -2.36 1.67
C GLY A 334 9.08 -1.83 2.97
N PRO A 335 10.07 -0.93 2.87
CA PRO A 335 10.65 -0.24 4.01
C PRO A 335 9.69 0.85 4.53
N LYS A 336 10.02 1.44 5.68
CA LYS A 336 9.40 2.69 6.15
C LYS A 336 9.55 3.79 5.09
N LYS A 337 8.64 4.77 5.08
CA LYS A 337 8.55 5.85 4.06
C LYS A 337 8.23 5.38 2.64
N ARG A 338 7.92 4.10 2.43
CA ARG A 338 7.50 3.59 1.12
C ARG A 338 6.01 3.83 0.92
N VAL A 339 5.66 4.33 -0.26
CA VAL A 339 4.29 4.32 -0.74
C VAL A 339 3.82 2.88 -0.93
N VAL A 340 2.66 2.57 -0.38
CA VAL A 340 1.94 1.31 -0.53
C VAL A 340 0.55 1.60 -1.06
N THR A 341 0.08 0.75 -1.96
CA THR A 341 -1.26 0.86 -2.54
C THR A 341 -2.16 -0.11 -1.81
N LEU A 342 -3.19 0.43 -1.18
CA LEU A 342 -4.25 -0.31 -0.52
C LEU A 342 -5.35 -0.52 -1.57
N ARG A 343 -5.89 -1.72 -1.66
CA ARG A 343 -6.98 -2.06 -2.56
C ARG A 343 -7.98 -2.92 -1.80
N GLN A 344 -9.27 -2.74 -2.05
CA GLN A 344 -10.28 -3.70 -1.60
C GLN A 344 -9.91 -5.11 -2.10
N SER A 345 -10.24 -6.14 -1.31
CA SER A 345 -9.95 -7.51 -1.70
C SER A 345 -10.62 -7.86 -3.04
N LEU A 346 -9.94 -8.65 -3.87
CA LEU A 346 -10.57 -9.19 -5.09
C LEU A 346 -11.55 -10.32 -4.80
N LEU A 347 -11.39 -10.95 -3.63
CA LEU A 347 -12.19 -12.08 -3.22
C LEU A 347 -13.22 -11.59 -2.22
N ASN A 348 -14.48 -11.96 -2.45
CA ASN A 348 -15.52 -11.79 -1.44
C ASN A 348 -15.17 -12.66 -0.23
N GLN A 349 -15.10 -12.04 0.94
CA GLN A 349 -14.65 -12.72 2.14
C GLN A 349 -15.84 -13.28 2.91
N THR A 350 -15.86 -14.59 3.09
CA THR A 350 -16.91 -15.30 3.84
C THR A 350 -16.35 -16.05 5.05
N SER A 351 -15.02 -16.09 5.19
CA SER A 351 -14.38 -16.80 6.30
C SER A 351 -14.68 -16.13 7.64
N ARG A 352 -14.83 -16.94 8.70
CA ARG A 352 -15.04 -16.44 10.07
C ARG A 352 -13.96 -15.44 10.50
N VAL A 353 -12.71 -15.67 10.11
CA VAL A 353 -11.59 -14.75 10.43
C VAL A 353 -11.74 -13.40 9.72
N ALA A 354 -12.33 -13.39 8.53
CA ALA A 354 -12.59 -12.14 7.83
C ALA A 354 -13.74 -11.36 8.45
N LEU A 355 -14.82 -12.05 8.86
CA LEU A 355 -16.01 -11.43 9.44
C LEU A 355 -15.91 -11.11 10.93
N GLU A 356 -14.88 -11.61 11.64
CA GLU A 356 -14.64 -11.35 13.07
C GLU A 356 -14.59 -9.83 13.37
N GLU A 357 -15.29 -9.35 14.38
CA GLU A 357 -15.12 -7.95 14.79
C GLU A 357 -13.85 -7.82 15.65
N ILE A 358 -13.02 -6.80 15.41
CA ILE A 358 -11.79 -6.61 16.19
C ILE A 358 -12.01 -5.59 17.31
N LYS A 359 -11.90 -6.06 18.54
CA LYS A 359 -11.88 -5.25 19.76
C LYS A 359 -10.45 -5.17 20.28
N LEU A 360 -9.88 -3.96 20.22
CA LEU A 360 -8.52 -3.69 20.67
C LEU A 360 -8.50 -3.46 22.18
N LYS A 361 -7.62 -4.17 22.89
CA LYS A 361 -7.42 -3.98 24.34
C LYS A 361 -6.23 -3.10 24.67
N PHE A 362 -5.22 -3.10 23.81
CA PHE A 362 -4.01 -2.32 24.03
C PHE A 362 -3.29 -2.09 22.72
N ILE A 363 -2.74 -0.89 22.56
CA ILE A 363 -1.78 -0.56 21.51
C ILE A 363 -0.47 -0.15 22.18
N ASP A 364 0.62 -0.83 21.82
CA ASP A 364 1.94 -0.52 22.36
C ASP A 364 2.53 0.71 21.69
N THR A 365 2.80 1.75 22.47
CA THR A 365 3.41 3.02 22.06
C THR A 365 4.78 3.23 22.71
N SER A 366 5.36 2.16 23.27
CA SER A 366 6.72 2.19 23.78
C SER A 366 7.76 2.57 22.72
N SER A 367 8.88 3.15 23.15
CA SER A 367 9.98 3.49 22.23
C SER A 367 10.43 2.28 21.41
N LYS A 368 10.46 2.46 20.09
CA LYS A 368 10.98 1.48 19.13
C LYS A 368 12.46 1.73 18.79
N PHE A 369 13.07 2.72 19.44
CA PHE A 369 14.52 2.90 19.50
C PHE A 369 15.04 2.24 20.78
N GLY A 370 15.65 1.07 20.64
CA GLY A 370 16.05 0.24 21.78
C GLY A 370 14.86 -0.52 22.39
N HIS A 371 14.87 -0.69 23.71
CA HIS A 371 13.85 -1.41 24.48
C HIS A 371 13.03 -0.42 25.33
N GLY A 372 11.94 0.10 24.77
CA GLY A 372 11.03 0.99 25.50
C GLY A 372 10.26 0.26 26.61
N ARG A 373 10.26 0.81 27.83
CA ARG A 373 9.53 0.26 28.99
C ARG A 373 8.24 1.01 29.34
N PHE A 374 8.09 2.24 28.84
CA PHE A 374 6.99 3.14 29.15
C PHE A 374 6.17 3.40 27.90
N GLN A 375 4.87 3.65 28.07
CA GLN A 375 3.93 3.95 26.99
C GLN A 375 3.84 5.44 26.68
N THR A 376 3.99 6.29 27.71
CA THR A 376 4.01 7.76 27.55
C THR A 376 5.28 8.39 28.13
N THR A 377 5.60 9.60 27.67
CA THR A 377 6.71 10.39 28.23
C THR A 377 6.43 10.82 29.66
N GLN A 378 5.17 11.07 30.00
CA GLN A 378 4.74 11.41 31.35
C GLN A 378 4.91 10.23 32.32
N GLU A 379 4.55 9.02 31.91
CA GLU A 379 4.78 7.80 32.68
C GLU A 379 6.27 7.61 32.97
N LYS A 380 7.12 7.79 31.94
CA LYS A 380 8.58 7.73 32.09
C LYS A 380 9.11 8.79 33.06
N ALA A 381 8.64 10.03 32.95
CA ALA A 381 9.07 11.12 33.83
C ALA A 381 8.63 10.90 35.28
N LYS A 382 7.40 10.41 35.49
CA LYS A 382 6.89 10.06 36.82
C LYS A 382 7.67 8.90 37.44
N PHE A 383 8.06 7.90 36.65
CA PHE A 383 8.83 6.75 37.14
C PHE A 383 10.25 7.14 37.58
N TYR A 384 10.97 7.94 36.77
CA TYR A 384 12.35 8.31 37.10
C TYR A 384 12.47 9.55 37.99
N GLY A 385 11.41 10.34 38.15
CA GLY A 385 11.44 11.59 38.90
C GLY A 385 12.30 12.66 38.23
N ARG A 386 12.82 13.59 39.05
CA ARG A 386 13.67 14.69 38.57
C ARG A 386 15.06 14.17 38.22
N LEU A 387 15.37 14.15 36.92
CA LEU A 387 16.69 13.80 36.41
C LEU A 387 17.56 15.06 36.24
N LYS A 388 18.88 14.89 36.21
CA LYS A 388 19.81 15.95 35.82
C LYS A 388 19.56 16.32 34.36
N ALA A 389 19.32 17.61 34.11
CA ALA A 389 19.00 18.16 32.79
C ALA A 389 20.14 17.97 31.78
#